data_AF-A0AAJ2IWC1-F1
#
_entry.id   AF-A0AAJ2IWC1-F1
#
_cell.length_a   1.000
_cell.length_b   1.000
_cell.length_c   1.000
_cell.angle_alpha   90.00
_cell.angle_beta   90.00
_cell.angle_gamma   90.00
#
_symmetry.space_group_name_H-M   'P 1'
#
loop_
_entity.id
_entity.type
_entity.pdbx_description
1 polymer ?
#
loop_
_entity_poly.entity_id
_entity_poly.type
_entity_poly.pdbx_seq_one_letter_code
_entity_poly.pdbx_strand_id
1 'polypeptide(L)' 'EYRQLFTKNQFHQAMKHAKVNNLSTITYEQVLSIFNSYLLFNGRK' A
#
# COMPACT_ATOMS: atom_id res chain seq x y z
N GLU A 1 -14.38 11.75 7.78
CA GLU A 1 -13.03 12.10 7.29
C GLU A 1 -12.21 10.83 7.11
N TYR A 2 -11.38 10.75 6.06
CA TYR A 2 -10.53 9.58 5.86
C TYR A 2 -9.24 9.72 6.66
N ARG A 3 -8.93 8.72 7.48
CA ARG A 3 -7.67 8.65 8.22
C ARG A 3 -6.52 8.29 7.27
N GLN A 4 -5.38 8.96 7.40
CA GLN A 4 -4.17 8.57 6.66
C GLN A 4 -3.71 7.17 7.07
N LEU A 5 -3.56 6.28 6.09
CA LEU A 5 -3.16 4.89 6.29
C LEU A 5 -1.63 4.70 6.27
N PHE A 6 -0.91 5.57 5.56
CA PHE A 6 0.53 5.48 5.40
C PHE A 6 1.17 6.86 5.59
N THR A 7 2.39 6.88 6.12
CA THR A 7 3.30 8.01 5.89
C THR A 7 3.75 8.03 4.42
N LYS A 8 4.27 9.17 3.95
CA LYS A 8 4.78 9.32 2.57
C LYS A 8 5.78 8.21 2.18
N ASN A 9 6.70 7.88 3.09
CA ASN A 9 7.74 6.89 2.83
C ASN A 9 7.20 5.45 2.81
N GLN A 10 6.25 5.13 3.69
CA GLN A 10 5.60 3.82 3.71
C GLN A 10 4.74 3.62 2.46
N PHE A 11 4.01 4.65 2.05
CA PHE A 11 3.22 4.61 0.82
C PHE A 11 4.11 4.35 -0.40
N HIS A 12 5.22 5.09 -0.53
CA HIS A 12 6.17 4.89 -1.62
C HIS A 12 6.73 3.46 -1.65
N GLN A 13 7.08 2.91 -0.49
CA GLN A 13 7.57 1.52 -0.39
C GLN A 13 6.50 0.49 -0.74
N ALA A 14 5.27 0.65 -0.24
CA ALA A 14 4.15 -0.24 -0.53
C ALA A 14 3.83 -0.27 -2.04
N MET A 15 3.80 0.91 -2.68
CA MET A 15 3.56 1.06 -4.11
C MET A 15 4.66 0.42 -4.96
N LYS A 16 5.93 0.65 -4.57
CA LYS A 16 7.09 0.03 -5.23
C LYS A 16 7.07 -1.49 -5.11
N HIS A 17 6.75 -2.01 -3.92
CA HIS A 17 6.68 -3.45 -3.67
C HIS A 17 5.56 -4.12 -4.47
N ALA A 18 4.38 -3.50 -4.51
CA ALA A 18 3.24 -3.96 -5.31
C ALA A 18 3.42 -3.74 -6.83
N LYS A 19 4.55 -3.16 -7.26
CA LYS A 19 4.86 -2.84 -8.67
C LYS A 19 3.76 -1.99 -9.33
N VAL A 20 3.18 -1.06 -8.57
CA VAL A 20 2.16 -0.16 -9.10
C VAL A 20 2.83 1.05 -9.74
N ASN A 21 2.71 1.13 -11.06
CA ASN A 21 3.24 2.24 -11.86
C ASN A 21 2.18 3.32 -12.14
N ASN A 22 0.89 2.94 -12.10
CA ASN A 22 -0.23 3.84 -12.33
C ASN A 22 -1.36 3.57 -11.32
N LEU A 23 -1.74 4.58 -10.54
CA LEU A 23 -2.81 4.49 -9.56
C LEU A 23 -4.20 4.36 -10.18
N SER A 24 -4.40 4.80 -11.42
CA SER A 24 -5.68 4.66 -12.12
C SER A 24 -5.94 3.24 -12.64
N THR A 25 -4.89 2.41 -12.71
CA THR A 25 -4.94 1.04 -13.22
C THR A 25 -4.18 0.12 -12.28
N ILE A 26 -4.88 -0.31 -11.24
CA ILE A 26 -4.40 -1.25 -10.23
C ILE A 26 -5.16 -2.57 -10.37
N THR A 27 -4.43 -3.69 -10.28
CA THR A 27 -5.05 -5.02 -10.19
C THR A 27 -5.45 -5.36 -8.76
N TYR A 28 -6.32 -6.36 -8.60
CA TYR A 28 -6.73 -6.86 -7.29
C TYR A 28 -5.54 -7.34 -6.44
N GLU A 29 -4.59 -8.04 -7.04
CA GLU A 29 -3.39 -8.54 -6.38
C GLU A 29 -2.51 -7.41 -5.86
N GLN A 30 -2.45 -6.30 -6.60
CA GLN A 30 -1.71 -5.11 -6.18
C GLN A 30 -2.39 -4.43 -5.00
N VAL A 31 -3.74 -4.36 -4.97
CA VAL A 31 -4.48 -3.88 -3.78
C VAL A 31 -4.17 -4.75 -2.56
N LEU A 32 -4.22 -6.07 -2.71
CA LEU A 32 -3.89 -7.00 -1.62
C LEU A 32 -2.45 -6.83 -1.13
N SER A 33 -1.49 -6.64 -2.03
CA SER A 33 -0.09 -6.38 -1.68
C SER A 33 0.10 -5.08 -0.89
N ILE A 34 -0.61 -4.01 -1.30
CA ILE A 34 -0.61 -2.72 -0.58
C ILE A 34 -1.25 -2.90 0.81
N PHE A 35 -2.37 -3.62 0.90
CA PHE A 35 -3.03 -3.90 2.18
C PHE A 35 -2.14 -4.70 3.14
N ASN A 36 -1.43 -5.72 2.64
CA ASN A 36 -0.47 -6.48 3.44
C ASN A 36 0.69 -5.60 3.92
N SER A 37 1.15 -4.66 3.08
CA SER A 37 2.15 -3.67 3.47
C SER A 37 1.64 -2.76 4.60
N TYR A 38 0.37 -2.35 4.55
CA TYR A 38 -0.27 -1.60 5.64
C TYR A 38 -0.29 -2.38 6.96
N LEU A 39 -0.69 -3.66 6.93
CA LEU A 39 -0.69 -4.51 8.13
C LEU A 39 0.72 -4.65 8.73
N LEU A 40 1.73 -4.87 7.86
CA LEU A 40 3.13 -5.00 8.25
C LEU A 40 3.64 -3.73 8.96
N PHE A 41 3.41 -2.55 8.38
CA PHE A 41 3.87 -1.28 8.96
C PHE A 41 3.18 -0.91 10.28
N ASN A 42 1.97 -1.41 10.51
CA ASN A 42 1.18 -1.13 11.71
C ASN A 42 1.22 -2.28 12.73
N GLY A 43 2.13 -3.24 12.57
CA GLY A 43 2.40 -4.28 13.56
C GLY A 43 1.31 -5.34 13.72
N ARG A 44 0.37 -5.46 12.77
CA ARG A 44 -0.62 -6.54 12.75
C ARG A 44 -0.06 -7.70 11.92
N LYS A 45 0.72 -8.58 12.56
CA LYS A 45 1.03 -9.89 12.01
C LYS A 45 -0.13 -10.85 12.26
#